data_AF-A0A505D6E6-F1
#
_entry.id   AF-A0A505D6E6-F1
#
_cell.length_a   1.000
_cell.length_b   1.000
_cell.length_c   1.000
_cell.angle_alpha   90.00
_cell.angle_beta   90.00
_cell.angle_gamma   90.00
#
_symmetry.space_group_name_H-M   'P 1'
#
loop_
_entity.id
_entity.type
_entity.pdbx_description
1 polymer ?
#
loop_
_entity_poly.entity_id
_entity_poly.type
_entity_poly.pdbx_seq_one_letter_code
_entity_poly.pdbx_strand_id
1 'polypeptide(L)'
;MRRVAQDSSAMAMSSVQLEGGPSGLSGSVKLTELDEVIFSEEKIKIRYGNGYEHFESIHAPLQRTSSGAESELMTFRWVGRTKIAE
;
A
#
# COMPACT_ATOMS: atom_id res chain seq x y z
N MET A 1 -14.48 2.58 15.01
CA MET A 1 -14.57 1.28 14.30
C MET A 1 -13.79 1.45 13.00
N ARG A 2 -12.56 0.89 12.91
CA ARG A 2 -11.77 0.90 11.67
C ARG A 2 -12.36 -0.14 10.72
N ARG A 3 -12.79 0.28 9.52
CA ARG A 3 -13.36 -0.63 8.51
C ARG A 3 -12.26 -0.93 7.50
N VAL A 4 -11.59 -2.07 7.67
CA VAL A 4 -10.79 -2.66 6.60
C VAL A 4 -11.76 -3.36 5.66
N ALA A 5 -11.98 -2.82 4.46
CA ALA A 5 -12.67 -3.55 3.41
C ALA A 5 -11.75 -4.70 2.98
N GLN A 6 -11.99 -5.89 3.52
CA GLN A 6 -11.22 -7.09 3.22
C GLN A 6 -11.52 -7.55 1.80
N ASP A 7 -10.69 -7.14 0.85
CA ASP A 7 -10.40 -8.00 -0.29
C ASP A 7 -9.30 -8.99 0.14
N SER A 8 -9.48 -10.27 -0.17
CA SER A 8 -8.90 -11.41 0.55
C SER A 8 -7.38 -11.58 0.38
N SER A 9 -6.69 -10.62 -0.22
CA SER A 9 -5.24 -10.59 -0.44
C SER A 9 -4.47 -9.74 0.58
N ALA A 10 -5.15 -8.84 1.32
CA ALA A 10 -4.50 -7.91 2.26
C ALA A 10 -3.86 -8.59 3.49
N MET A 11 -4.20 -9.86 3.78
CA MET A 11 -3.67 -10.58 4.95
C MET A 11 -2.25 -11.11 4.79
N ALA A 12 -1.68 -11.12 3.58
CA ALA A 12 -0.32 -11.64 3.34
C ALA A 12 0.77 -10.56 3.37
N MET A 13 0.44 -9.27 3.23
CA MET A 13 1.41 -8.16 3.25
C MET A 13 1.10 -7.20 4.39
N SER A 14 1.70 -7.47 5.55
CA SER A 14 1.56 -6.62 6.73
C SER A 14 2.33 -5.30 6.60
N SER A 15 3.40 -5.29 5.81
CA SER A 15 4.29 -4.14 5.61
C SER A 15 4.67 -4.00 4.13
N VAL A 16 4.83 -2.77 3.66
CA VAL A 16 5.28 -2.41 2.31
C VAL A 16 6.25 -1.23 2.37
N GLN A 17 7.05 -1.04 1.34
CA GLN A 17 7.87 0.15 1.18
C GLN A 17 7.14 1.15 0.28
N LEU A 18 6.95 2.39 0.75
CA LEU A 18 6.33 3.47 -0.01
C LEU A 18 7.38 4.52 -0.41
N GLU A 19 7.42 4.85 -1.71
CA GLU A 19 8.31 5.87 -2.26
C GLU A 19 7.54 7.12 -2.68
N GLY A 20 8.00 8.30 -2.24
CA GLY A 20 7.37 9.59 -2.55
C GLY A 20 6.09 9.84 -1.75
N GLY A 21 5.23 10.72 -2.27
CA GLY A 21 3.97 11.09 -1.64
C GLY A 21 4.14 11.90 -0.35
N PRO A 22 3.10 11.95 0.51
CA PRO A 22 3.17 12.66 1.78
C PRO A 22 4.21 12.05 2.72
N SER A 23 4.93 12.90 3.48
CA SER A 23 5.98 12.46 4.41
C SER A 23 5.49 11.48 5.48
N GLY A 24 4.21 11.51 5.84
CA GLY A 24 3.60 10.56 6.78
C GLY A 24 3.32 9.18 6.19
N LEU A 25 3.47 8.99 4.87
CA LEU A 25 3.21 7.76 4.13
C LEU A 25 4.37 7.36 3.22
N SER A 26 5.60 7.71 3.61
CA SER A 26 6.83 7.34 2.90
C SER A 26 7.71 6.45 3.78
N GLY A 27 8.42 5.50 3.18
CA GLY A 27 9.26 4.54 3.91
C GLY A 27 8.59 3.19 4.13
N SER A 28 9.08 2.43 5.10
CA SER A 28 8.48 1.15 5.49
C SER A 28 7.20 1.41 6.29
N VAL A 29 6.05 1.07 5.72
CA VAL A 29 4.72 1.32 6.30
C VAL A 29 3.99 0.01 6.55
N LYS A 30 3.39 -0.10 7.74
CA LYS A 30 2.51 -1.22 8.08
C LYS A 30 1.08 -0.91 7.67
N LEU A 31 0.56 -1.67 6.70
CA LEU A 31 -0.78 -1.45 6.17
C LEU A 31 -1.87 -1.65 7.24
N THR A 32 -1.62 -2.50 8.24
CA THR A 32 -2.54 -2.76 9.36
C THR A 32 -2.68 -1.60 10.34
N GLU A 33 -1.74 -0.65 10.34
CA GLU A 33 -1.75 0.52 11.25
C GLU A 33 -2.50 1.71 10.64
N LEU A 34 -2.86 1.64 9.36
CA LEU A 34 -3.57 2.68 8.61
C LEU A 34 -5.08 2.52 8.73
N ASP A 35 -5.83 3.63 8.70
CA ASP A 35 -7.26 3.62 8.99
C ASP A 35 -8.10 2.98 7.88
N GLU A 36 -7.78 3.28 6.62
CA GLU A 36 -8.46 2.72 5.45
C GLU A 36 -7.46 2.56 4.30
N VAL A 37 -7.30 1.31 3.87
CA VAL A 37 -6.38 0.91 2.80
C VAL A 37 -7.13 0.00 1.84
N ILE A 38 -7.02 0.30 0.56
CA ILE A 38 -7.44 -0.58 -0.53
C ILE A 38 -6.16 -1.02 -1.24
N PHE A 39 -5.94 -2.33 -1.32
CA PHE A 39 -4.68 -2.90 -1.77
C PHE A 39 -4.89 -4.00 -2.82
N SER A 40 -4.03 -4.03 -3.83
CA SER A 40 -3.85 -5.13 -4.77
C SER A 40 -2.35 -5.31 -5.08
N GLU A 41 -1.99 -6.35 -5.83
CA GLU A 41 -0.60 -6.61 -6.24
C GLU A 41 0.01 -5.44 -7.05
N GLU A 42 -0.82 -4.65 -7.72
CA GLU A 42 -0.38 -3.55 -8.59
C GLU A 42 -0.56 -2.17 -7.96
N LYS A 43 -1.52 -2.00 -7.03
CA LYS A 43 -1.94 -0.67 -6.55
C LYS A 43 -2.26 -0.65 -5.06
N ILE A 44 -1.92 0.47 -4.42
CA ILE A 44 -2.38 0.83 -3.08
C ILE A 44 -3.12 2.16 -3.14
N LYS A 45 -4.27 2.24 -2.46
CA LYS A 45 -4.94 3.49 -2.12
C LYS A 45 -5.01 3.61 -0.60
N ILE A 46 -4.46 4.68 -0.06
CA ILE A 46 -4.41 4.92 1.39
C ILE A 46 -5.22 6.17 1.70
N ARG A 47 -6.17 6.08 2.63
CA ARG A 47 -6.87 7.26 3.14
C ARG A 47 -5.89 8.17 3.88
N TYR A 48 -5.77 9.41 3.45
CA TYR A 48 -4.90 10.40 4.08
C TYR A 48 -5.50 11.81 3.97
N GLY A 49 -5.67 12.47 5.11
CA GLY A 49 -6.38 13.74 5.18
C GLY A 49 -7.79 13.66 4.56
N ASN A 50 -8.11 14.60 3.65
CA ASN A 50 -9.40 14.68 2.97
C ASN A 50 -9.45 13.91 1.64
N GLY A 51 -8.65 12.86 1.48
CA GLY A 51 -8.56 12.14 0.21
C GLY A 51 -7.91 10.78 0.30
N TYR A 52 -7.55 10.25 -0.86
CA TYR A 52 -6.75 9.05 -1.02
C TYR A 52 -5.45 9.37 -1.72
N GLU A 53 -4.37 8.81 -1.18
CA GLU A 53 -3.06 8.77 -1.82
C GLU A 53 -2.95 7.48 -2.62
N HIS A 54 -2.44 7.58 -3.84
CA HIS A 54 -2.37 6.47 -4.78
C HIS A 54 -0.92 6.08 -4.99
N PHE A 55 -0.65 4.79 -4.87
CA PHE A 55 0.67 4.21 -5.12
C PHE A 55 0.53 3.03 -6.10
N GLU A 56 1.54 2.83 -6.93
CA GLU A 56 1.62 1.73 -7.90
C GLU A 56 2.90 0.92 -7.69
N SER A 57 2.82 -0.40 -7.85
CA SER A 57 3.96 -1.30 -7.66
C SER A 57 5.07 -0.97 -8.65
N ILE A 58 6.31 -0.88 -8.17
CA ILE A 58 7.48 -0.66 -9.04
C ILE A 58 8.00 -1.95 -9.68
N HIS A 59 7.51 -3.12 -9.23
CA HIS A 59 7.87 -4.42 -9.79
C HIS A 59 6.69 -5.03 -10.53
N ALA A 60 6.96 -5.61 -11.72
CA ALA A 60 6.01 -6.51 -12.37
C ALA A 60 5.69 -7.68 -11.41
N PRO A 61 4.45 -8.22 -11.42
CA PRO A 61 4.04 -9.24 -10.46
C PRO A 61 5.04 -10.40 -10.48
N LEU A 62 5.86 -10.48 -9.44
CA LEU A 62 6.83 -11.56 -9.27
C LEU A 62 5.99 -12.84 -9.12
N GLN A 63 6.05 -13.72 -10.13
CA GLN A 63 5.66 -15.11 -9.92
C GLN A 63 6.40 -15.57 -8.68
N ARG A 64 5.67 -15.94 -7.62
CA ARG A 64 6.24 -16.24 -6.31
C ARG A 64 7.32 -17.31 -6.47
N THR A 65 8.58 -16.89 -6.59
CA THR A 65 9.70 -17.82 -6.60
C THR A 65 9.98 -18.13 -5.15
N SER A 66 9.63 -19.36 -4.77
CA SER A 66 9.95 -19.97 -3.51
C SER A 66 11.46 -20.09 -3.37
N SER A 67 12.13 -19.03 -2.97
CA SER A 67 13.54 -19.01 -2.61
C SER A 67 13.70 -18.11 -1.41
N GLY A 68 14.04 -18.70 -0.26
CA GLY A 68 14.14 -18.06 1.05
C GLY A 68 15.29 -17.07 1.18
N ALA A 69 15.27 -16.00 0.37
CA ALA A 69 15.94 -14.76 0.68
C ALA A 69 14.93 -13.86 1.41
N GLU A 70 15.42 -13.09 2.38
CA GLU A 70 14.69 -12.16 3.22
C GLU A 70 13.54 -11.49 2.45
N SER A 71 12.31 -11.56 2.97
CA SER A 71 11.12 -11.02 2.30
C SER A 71 11.31 -9.53 1.99
N GLU A 72 11.82 -9.22 0.79
CA GLU A 72 11.89 -7.86 0.28
C GLU A 72 10.49 -7.27 0.33
N LEU A 73 10.33 -6.19 1.11
CA LEU A 73 9.04 -5.52 1.21
C LEU A 73 8.65 -5.05 -0.19
N MET A 74 7.43 -5.38 -0.60
CA MET A 74 6.91 -4.94 -1.88
C MET A 74 6.92 -3.41 -1.91
N THR A 75 7.54 -2.85 -2.95
CA THR A 75 7.74 -1.41 -3.06
C THR A 75 6.69 -0.78 -3.98
N PHE A 76 6.07 0.30 -3.53
CA PHE A 76 5.08 1.06 -4.28
C PHE A 76 5.45 2.53 -4.35
N ARG A 77 5.34 3.12 -5.53
CA ARG A 77 5.66 4.53 -5.79
C ARG A 77 4.40 5.36 -5.86
N TRP A 78 4.41 6.51 -5.20
CA TRP A 78 3.31 7.46 -5.24
C TRP A 78 3.12 8.00 -6.66
N VAL A 79 1.87 7.97 -7.13
CA VAL A 79 1.49 8.44 -8.46
C VAL A 79 0.51 9.60 -8.44
N GLY A 80 -0.10 9.89 -7.29
CA GLY A 80 -1.02 11.02 -7.17
C GLY A 80 -2.01 10.89 -6.02
N ARG A 81 -2.99 11.79 -6.04
CA ARG A 81 -4.00 11.96 -4.99
C ARG A 81 -5.38 12.20 -5.60
N THR A 82 -6.40 11.62 -4.97
CA THR A 82 -7.80 12.02 -5.19
C THR A 82 -8.33 12.73 -3.95
N LYS A 83 -8.89 13.94 -4.10
CA LYS A 83 -9.60 14.64 -3.01
C LYS A 83 -11.04 14.14 -2.95
N ILE A 84 -11.56 13.99 -1.74
CA ILE A 84 -12.98 13.76 -1.51
C ILE A 84 -13.58 15.14 -1.21
N ALA A 85 -14.52 15.56 -2.05
CA ALA A 85 -15.27 16.78 -1.82
C ALA A 85 -16.09 16.65 -0.53
N GLU A 86 -16.16 17.74 0.23
CA GLU A 86 -16.99 17.86 1.43
C GLU A 86 -18.47 18.04 1.09
#